data_AF-A0A6A0H198-F1
#
_entry.id   AF-A0A6A0H198-F1
#
_cell.length_a   1.000
_cell.length_b   1.000
_cell.length_c   1.000
_cell.angle_alpha   90.00
_cell.angle_beta   90.00
_cell.angle_gamma   90.00
#
_symmetry.space_group_name_H-M   'P 1'
#
loop_
_entity.id
_entity.type
_entity.pdbx_description
1 polymer ?
#
loop_
_entity_poly.entity_id
_entity_poly.type
_entity_poly.pdbx_seq_one_letter_code
_entity_poly.pdbx_strand_id
1 'polypeptide(L)'
;MVDSYGRCLNNKKLPSHLKNGVEGMDHPDLRSLVARYKFALAIENAACEDYITEKLWRPLTLGSVPLYWGSPTVSDWMPNTNSIIDIRKFNSPEELAQHLKSLLENDKQYEKHLEHKLDGKISNKLLKYTMDNRAWGVGNDEDKINFIENFECSVCRTLHRLNEDDSPTTADVRHYNCKAPVTVMQSLGGAGTNRTSKVKSHEYSSWLEEWHRAKLEAQKLRKLLETGSYSPPTYHQDVLDYLIEKGHFKKFPPSLREEL
;
A
#
# COMPACT_ATOMS: atom_id res chain seq x y z
N MET A 1 -2.68 -23.62 11.07
CA MET A 1 -4.06 -23.18 10.74
C MET A 1 -4.00 -21.70 10.39
N VAL A 2 -4.75 -21.22 9.41
CA VAL A 2 -4.80 -19.80 9.01
C VAL A 2 -6.18 -19.26 9.34
N ASP A 3 -6.24 -18.17 10.09
CA ASP A 3 -7.49 -17.50 10.45
C ASP A 3 -7.66 -16.25 9.58
N SER A 4 -8.84 -16.11 8.97
CA SER A 4 -9.25 -14.95 8.18
C SER A 4 -10.50 -14.34 8.80
N TYR A 5 -10.34 -13.10 9.26
CA TYR A 5 -11.38 -12.28 9.89
C TYR A 5 -12.06 -11.31 8.91
N GLY A 6 -11.46 -11.13 7.73
CA GLY A 6 -11.97 -10.23 6.69
C GLY A 6 -13.14 -10.82 5.91
N ARG A 7 -13.62 -10.08 4.91
CA ARG A 7 -14.68 -10.54 4.00
C ARG A 7 -14.25 -11.77 3.19
N CYS A 8 -12.97 -11.83 2.80
CA CYS A 8 -12.39 -12.95 2.07
C CYS A 8 -12.17 -14.16 2.98
N LEU A 9 -12.59 -15.36 2.57
CA LEU A 9 -12.59 -16.63 3.32
C LEU A 9 -13.42 -16.63 4.62
N ASN A 10 -13.29 -15.59 5.48
CA ASN A 10 -14.10 -15.32 6.66
C ASN A 10 -14.36 -16.55 7.56
N ASN A 11 -13.30 -17.34 7.80
CA ASN A 11 -13.35 -18.58 8.58
C ASN A 11 -13.32 -18.32 10.11
N LYS A 12 -13.01 -17.09 10.53
CA LYS A 12 -13.19 -16.60 11.90
C LYS A 12 -13.94 -15.28 11.90
N LYS A 13 -14.76 -15.06 12.92
CA LYS A 13 -15.55 -13.84 13.05
C LYS A 13 -14.81 -12.80 13.86
N LEU A 14 -14.76 -11.59 13.30
CA LEU A 14 -14.29 -10.43 14.03
C LEU A 14 -15.36 -10.00 15.05
N PRO A 15 -14.99 -9.66 16.30
CA PRO A 15 -15.90 -9.06 17.27
C PRO A 15 -16.67 -7.88 16.67
N SER A 16 -17.95 -7.72 17.05
CA SER A 16 -18.86 -6.74 16.43
C SER A 16 -18.35 -5.31 16.52
N HIS A 17 -17.77 -4.91 17.66
CA HIS A 17 -17.22 -3.57 17.87
C HIS A 17 -15.98 -3.27 17.01
N LEU A 18 -15.32 -4.29 16.48
CA LEU A 18 -14.17 -4.16 15.59
C LEU A 18 -14.56 -4.14 14.10
N LYS A 19 -15.85 -4.32 13.77
CA LYS A 19 -16.32 -4.32 12.37
C LYS A 19 -16.44 -2.93 11.77
N ASN A 20 -16.48 -1.88 12.59
CA ASN A 20 -16.47 -0.50 12.13
C ASN A 20 -15.10 -0.19 11.53
N GLY A 21 -15.06 0.32 10.29
CA GLY A 21 -13.82 0.47 9.53
C GLY A 21 -12.76 1.31 10.24
N VAL A 22 -13.00 2.61 10.38
CA VAL A 22 -12.00 3.55 10.93
C VAL A 22 -11.76 3.31 12.41
N GLU A 23 -12.82 3.16 13.21
CA GLU A 23 -12.73 2.94 14.66
C GLU A 23 -12.09 1.58 15.02
N GLY A 24 -12.44 0.54 14.28
CA GLY A 24 -11.89 -0.80 14.49
C GLY A 24 -10.44 -0.93 14.02
N MET A 25 -10.05 -0.17 12.98
CA MET A 25 -8.71 -0.25 12.39
C MET A 25 -7.59 0.15 13.33
N ASP A 26 -7.81 0.92 14.39
CA ASP A 26 -6.75 1.15 15.40
C ASP A 26 -7.13 0.77 16.82
N HIS A 27 -8.21 0.01 16.96
CA HIS A 27 -8.72 -0.39 18.25
C HIS A 27 -7.72 -1.31 18.99
N PRO A 28 -7.50 -1.11 20.31
CA PRO A 28 -6.62 -1.96 21.12
C PRO A 28 -6.92 -3.45 21.04
N ASP A 29 -8.20 -3.84 20.94
CA ASP A 29 -8.58 -5.24 20.80
C ASP A 29 -8.19 -5.85 19.45
N LEU A 30 -8.17 -5.05 18.37
CA LEU A 30 -7.65 -5.53 17.08
C LEU A 30 -6.13 -5.75 17.17
N ARG A 31 -5.42 -4.81 17.81
CA ARG A 31 -3.98 -4.94 18.07
C ARG A 31 -3.69 -6.20 18.91
N SER A 32 -4.44 -6.39 20.00
CA SER A 32 -4.35 -7.59 20.85
C SER A 32 -4.67 -8.86 20.08
N LEU A 33 -5.67 -8.84 19.19
CA LEU A 33 -6.00 -9.97 18.32
C LEU A 33 -4.83 -10.35 17.41
N VAL A 34 -4.25 -9.37 16.70
CA VAL A 34 -3.13 -9.58 15.77
C VAL A 34 -1.89 -10.08 16.52
N ALA A 35 -1.60 -9.55 17.71
CA ALA A 35 -0.45 -9.94 18.53
C ALA A 35 -0.46 -11.42 18.96
N ARG A 36 -1.60 -12.12 18.88
CA ARG A 36 -1.69 -13.57 19.17
C ARG A 36 -1.18 -14.46 18.03
N TYR A 37 -0.89 -13.90 16.86
CA TYR A 37 -0.45 -14.67 15.70
C TYR A 37 1.05 -14.51 15.49
N LYS A 38 1.76 -15.63 15.25
CA LYS A 38 3.18 -15.61 14.86
C LYS A 38 3.41 -14.91 13.51
N PHE A 39 2.47 -15.06 12.58
CA PHE A 39 2.55 -14.46 11.25
C PHE A 39 1.28 -13.71 10.90
N ALA A 40 1.41 -12.61 10.16
CA ALA A 40 0.29 -11.86 9.61
C ALA A 40 0.50 -11.66 8.10
N LEU A 41 -0.53 -11.95 7.30
CA LEU A 41 -0.51 -11.62 5.87
C LEU A 41 -0.60 -10.09 5.70
N ALA A 42 0.47 -9.51 5.17
CA ALA A 42 0.63 -8.07 4.95
C ALA A 42 0.74 -7.79 3.44
N ILE A 43 -0.36 -8.01 2.71
CA ILE A 43 -0.41 -7.86 1.26
C ILE A 43 -1.07 -6.51 0.94
N GLU A 44 -0.35 -5.65 0.22
CA GLU A 44 -0.86 -4.39 -0.29
C GLU A 44 -1.79 -4.59 -1.49
N ASN A 45 -2.64 -3.60 -1.76
CA ASN A 45 -3.56 -3.65 -2.90
C ASN A 45 -2.83 -3.50 -4.25
N ALA A 46 -1.62 -2.92 -4.23
CA ALA A 46 -0.76 -2.72 -5.39
C ALA A 46 0.72 -2.76 -4.96
N ALA A 47 1.60 -3.06 -5.90
CA ALA A 47 3.05 -2.99 -5.70
C ALA A 47 3.59 -1.71 -6.34
N CYS A 48 3.78 -0.67 -5.52
CA CYS A 48 4.34 0.62 -5.92
C CYS A 48 5.51 0.98 -5.01
N GLU A 49 6.51 1.70 -5.52
CA GLU A 49 7.55 2.30 -4.67
C GLU A 49 6.91 3.14 -3.57
N ASP A 50 7.44 3.02 -2.35
CA ASP A 50 7.01 3.69 -1.12
C ASP A 50 5.54 3.49 -0.68
N TYR A 51 4.75 2.68 -1.39
CA TYR A 51 3.39 2.31 -0.96
C TYR A 51 3.44 1.22 0.10
N ILE A 52 3.58 1.65 1.36
CA ILE A 52 3.69 0.80 2.54
C ILE A 52 2.68 1.28 3.59
N THR A 53 1.70 0.45 3.92
CA THR A 53 0.55 0.86 4.74
C THR A 53 0.54 0.19 6.12
N GLU A 54 -0.54 0.39 6.87
CA GLU A 54 -0.79 -0.22 8.18
C GLU A 54 -0.69 -1.76 8.15
N LYS A 55 -0.91 -2.38 6.98
CA LYS A 55 -0.83 -3.85 6.81
C LYS A 55 0.53 -4.38 7.18
N LEU A 56 1.60 -3.65 6.85
CA LEU A 56 2.95 -3.99 7.26
C LEU A 56 3.24 -3.55 8.70
N TRP A 57 2.98 -2.28 9.01
CA TRP A 57 3.41 -1.67 10.26
C TRP A 57 2.73 -2.25 11.50
N ARG A 58 1.45 -2.63 11.40
CA ARG A 58 0.68 -3.20 12.51
C ARG A 58 1.29 -4.50 13.04
N PRO A 59 1.45 -5.58 12.24
CA PRO A 59 2.06 -6.80 12.76
C PRO A 59 3.49 -6.58 13.24
N LEU A 60 4.29 -5.81 12.49
CA LEU A 60 5.69 -5.54 12.82
C LEU A 60 5.83 -4.93 14.23
N THR A 61 5.04 -3.91 14.55
CA THR A 61 5.06 -3.26 15.87
C THR A 61 4.52 -4.14 16.99
N LEU A 62 3.62 -5.08 16.68
CA LEU A 62 2.98 -5.98 17.64
C LEU A 62 3.77 -7.26 17.93
N GLY A 63 4.89 -7.49 17.25
CA GLY A 63 5.70 -8.71 17.42
C GLY A 63 5.20 -9.92 16.64
N SER A 64 4.35 -9.68 15.64
CA SER A 64 3.97 -10.68 14.63
C SER A 64 4.83 -10.48 13.38
N VAL A 65 5.32 -11.55 12.76
CA VAL A 65 6.17 -11.44 11.57
C VAL A 65 5.29 -11.19 10.33
N PRO A 66 5.47 -10.05 9.63
CA PRO A 66 4.69 -9.77 8.43
C PRO A 66 5.12 -10.66 7.26
N LEU A 67 4.16 -11.30 6.61
CA LEU A 67 4.31 -11.95 5.31
C LEU A 67 3.97 -10.90 4.24
N TYR A 68 4.98 -10.24 3.69
CA TYR A 68 4.81 -9.00 2.97
C TYR A 68 4.81 -9.17 1.44
N TRP A 69 3.89 -8.47 0.79
CA TRP A 69 3.91 -8.21 -0.65
C TRP A 69 3.38 -6.79 -0.90
N GLY A 70 4.10 -5.99 -1.68
CA GLY A 70 3.76 -4.59 -1.91
C GLY A 70 4.95 -3.82 -2.48
N SER A 71 5.40 -2.78 -1.77
CA SER A 71 6.48 -1.92 -2.22
C SER A 71 7.78 -2.67 -2.54
N PRO A 72 8.40 -2.44 -3.72
CA PRO A 72 9.75 -2.92 -4.05
C PRO A 72 10.82 -2.40 -3.09
N THR A 73 10.63 -1.19 -2.55
CA THR A 73 11.58 -0.46 -1.70
C THR A 73 11.33 -0.69 -0.20
N VAL A 74 10.48 -1.66 0.17
CA VAL A 74 10.15 -1.93 1.59
C VAL A 74 11.39 -2.18 2.47
N SER A 75 12.46 -2.76 1.91
CA SER A 75 13.70 -3.02 2.63
C SER A 75 14.35 -1.78 3.21
N ASP A 76 14.17 -0.62 2.55
CA ASP A 76 14.76 0.66 2.95
C ASP A 76 14.21 1.12 4.29
N TRP A 77 13.02 0.65 4.66
CA TRP A 77 12.27 1.04 5.83
C TRP A 77 12.23 -0.02 6.92
N MET A 78 12.80 -1.21 6.71
CA MET A 78 12.78 -2.29 7.70
C MET A 78 13.91 -2.17 8.72
N PRO A 79 13.69 -2.52 10.00
CA PRO A 79 14.73 -2.48 11.03
C PRO A 79 15.98 -3.30 10.67
N ASN A 80 15.76 -4.45 10.04
CA ASN A 80 16.78 -5.35 9.53
C ASN A 80 16.21 -6.20 8.37
N THR A 81 17.06 -6.98 7.70
CA THR A 81 16.69 -7.80 6.54
C THR A 81 15.74 -8.96 6.85
N ASN A 82 15.59 -9.31 8.13
CA ASN A 82 14.79 -10.44 8.59
C ASN A 82 13.44 -9.98 9.16
N SER A 83 13.20 -8.68 9.34
CA SER A 83 11.99 -8.19 10.03
C SER A 83 10.68 -8.49 9.30
N ILE A 84 10.77 -8.93 8.04
CA ILE A 84 9.65 -9.38 7.22
C ILE A 84 10.02 -10.67 6.48
N ILE A 85 9.00 -11.43 6.10
CA ILE A 85 9.12 -12.50 5.10
C ILE A 85 8.58 -11.94 3.79
N ASP A 86 9.49 -11.58 2.88
CA ASP A 86 9.13 -11.07 1.56
C ASP A 86 8.64 -12.22 0.66
N ILE A 87 7.34 -12.23 0.36
CA ILE A 87 6.68 -13.29 -0.41
C ILE A 87 7.29 -13.42 -1.82
N ARG A 88 7.87 -12.34 -2.37
CA ARG A 88 8.49 -12.34 -3.71
C ARG A 88 9.75 -13.19 -3.80
N LYS A 89 10.33 -13.59 -2.66
CA LYS A 89 11.52 -14.44 -2.60
C LYS A 89 11.22 -15.93 -2.73
N PHE A 90 9.95 -16.31 -2.82
CA PHE A 90 9.50 -17.71 -2.93
C PHE A 90 8.94 -17.98 -4.33
N ASN A 91 9.23 -19.15 -4.88
CA ASN A 91 8.78 -19.54 -6.21
C ASN A 91 7.31 -19.99 -6.22
N SER A 92 6.79 -20.44 -5.07
CA SER A 92 5.39 -20.86 -4.95
C SER A 92 4.83 -20.70 -3.53
N PRO A 93 3.49 -20.66 -3.37
CA PRO A 93 2.85 -20.68 -2.06
C PRO A 93 3.22 -21.91 -1.21
N GLU A 94 3.50 -23.05 -1.84
CA GLU A 94 3.94 -24.27 -1.17
C GLU A 94 5.34 -24.10 -0.56
N GLU A 95 6.28 -23.48 -1.28
CA GLU A 95 7.62 -23.18 -0.77
C GLU A 95 7.55 -22.23 0.43
N LEU A 96 6.75 -21.17 0.34
CA LEU A 96 6.47 -20.28 1.47
C LEU A 96 5.89 -21.06 2.65
N ALA A 97 4.90 -21.93 2.41
CA ALA A 97 4.29 -22.71 3.48
C ALA A 97 5.27 -23.66 4.17
N GLN A 98 6.20 -24.27 3.42
CA GLN A 98 7.26 -25.12 3.99
C GLN A 98 8.23 -24.30 4.85
N HIS A 99 8.63 -23.11 4.38
CA HIS A 99 9.46 -22.19 5.16
C HIS A 99 8.77 -21.76 6.46
N LEU A 100 7.48 -21.41 6.41
CA LEU A 100 6.74 -21.04 7.63
C LEU A 100 6.63 -22.21 8.61
N LYS A 101 6.46 -23.44 8.14
CA LYS A 101 6.45 -24.63 9.01
C LYS A 101 7.79 -24.83 9.71
N SER A 102 8.92 -24.67 9.02
CA SER A 102 10.23 -24.82 9.65
C SER A 102 10.50 -23.74 10.71
N LEU A 103 9.99 -22.52 10.52
CA LEU A 103 10.03 -21.48 11.55
C LEU A 103 9.13 -21.80 12.76
N LEU A 104 7.98 -22.46 12.55
CA LEU A 104 7.11 -22.88 13.66
C LEU A 104 7.74 -23.99 14.52
N GLU A 105 8.63 -24.80 13.93
CA GLU A 105 9.35 -25.89 14.61
C GLU A 105 10.64 -25.42 15.31
N ASN A 106 11.09 -24.18 15.05
CA ASN A 106 12.35 -23.65 15.59
C ASN A 106 12.20 -22.20 16.06
N ASP A 107 11.91 -22.03 17.35
CA ASP A 107 11.71 -20.70 17.95
C ASP A 107 12.94 -19.79 17.79
N LYS A 108 14.17 -20.32 17.87
CA LYS A 108 15.39 -19.52 17.66
C LYS A 108 15.47 -18.93 16.26
N GLN A 109 15.01 -19.64 15.24
CA GLN A 109 14.97 -19.11 13.87
C GLN A 109 13.83 -18.12 13.70
N TYR A 110 12.66 -18.37 14.31
CA TYR A 110 11.56 -17.44 14.31
C TYR A 110 11.93 -16.10 15.00
N GLU A 111 12.58 -16.16 16.16
CA GLU A 111 12.98 -14.97 16.94
C GLU A 111 13.95 -14.05 16.21
N LYS A 112 14.72 -14.55 15.24
CA LYS A 112 15.57 -13.71 14.37
C LYS A 112 14.77 -12.66 13.59
N HIS A 113 13.51 -12.94 13.28
CA HIS A 113 12.62 -11.99 12.63
C HIS A 113 12.16 -10.87 13.59
N LEU A 114 12.35 -11.04 14.90
CA LEU A 114 11.90 -10.13 15.96
C LEU A 114 13.05 -9.45 16.72
N GLU A 115 14.30 -9.56 16.28
CA GLU A 115 15.47 -8.98 16.97
C GLU A 115 15.35 -7.48 17.24
N HIS A 116 14.67 -6.73 16.37
CA HIS A 116 14.42 -5.30 16.58
C HIS A 116 13.54 -5.03 17.82
N LYS A 117 12.64 -5.97 18.15
CA LYS A 117 11.72 -5.88 19.29
C LYS A 117 12.28 -6.54 20.55
N LEU A 118 13.00 -7.65 20.41
CA LEU A 118 13.58 -8.40 21.52
C LEU A 118 14.88 -7.77 22.03
N ASP A 119 15.75 -7.37 21.11
CA ASP A 119 17.10 -6.90 21.44
C ASP A 119 17.31 -5.40 21.15
N GLY A 120 16.31 -4.71 20.57
CA GLY A 120 16.45 -3.33 20.10
C GLY A 120 17.38 -3.17 18.89
N LYS A 121 17.73 -4.28 18.21
CA LYS A 121 18.72 -4.27 17.12
C LYS A 121 18.13 -3.73 15.80
N ILE A 122 18.62 -2.58 15.38
CA ILE A 122 18.33 -1.96 14.08
C ILE A 122 19.63 -1.86 13.29
N SER A 123 19.76 -2.68 12.24
CA SER A 123 20.97 -2.74 11.40
C SER A 123 20.86 -1.93 10.11
N ASN A 124 19.64 -1.54 9.72
CA ASN A 124 19.42 -0.70 8.55
C ASN A 124 19.91 0.73 8.78
N LYS A 125 21.06 1.07 8.15
CA LYS A 125 21.69 2.38 8.27
C LYS A 125 20.88 3.49 7.62
N LEU A 126 20.20 3.22 6.51
CA LEU A 126 19.36 4.20 5.82
C LEU A 126 18.19 4.58 6.73
N LEU A 127 17.48 3.59 7.29
CA LEU A 127 16.39 3.84 8.24
C LEU A 127 16.87 4.69 9.42
N LYS A 128 17.98 4.31 10.06
CA LYS A 128 18.53 5.09 11.19
C LYS A 128 18.84 6.52 10.80
N TYR A 129 19.60 6.70 9.71
CA TYR A 129 19.94 8.03 9.21
C TYR A 129 18.68 8.87 8.93
N THR A 130 17.68 8.30 8.26
CA THR A 130 16.44 9.01 7.95
C THR A 130 15.67 9.37 9.21
N MET A 131 15.56 8.48 10.20
CA MET A 131 14.84 8.74 11.45
C MET A 131 15.56 9.75 12.35
N ASP A 132 16.90 9.73 12.39
CA ASP A 132 17.70 10.68 13.18
C ASP A 132 17.65 12.09 12.57
N ASN A 133 17.65 12.19 11.24
CA ASN A 133 17.73 13.46 10.52
C ASN A 133 16.39 14.00 10.00
N ARG A 134 15.26 13.33 10.30
CA ARG A 134 13.93 13.83 9.87
C ARG A 134 13.64 15.20 10.49
N ALA A 135 13.13 16.10 9.65
CA ALA A 135 12.73 17.46 10.04
C ALA A 135 11.38 17.50 10.77
N TRP A 136 10.57 16.45 10.66
CA TRP A 136 9.23 16.38 11.25
C TRP A 136 9.16 15.43 12.45
N GLY A 137 8.24 15.71 13.36
CA GLY A 137 7.84 14.93 14.52
C GLY A 137 6.71 13.93 14.21
N VAL A 138 6.56 12.90 15.06
CA VAL A 138 5.42 11.97 15.05
C VAL A 138 4.92 11.80 16.49
N GLY A 139 3.63 12.01 16.74
CA GLY A 139 3.06 11.90 18.08
C GLY A 139 3.49 13.06 18.99
N ASN A 140 4.10 12.74 20.14
CA ASN A 140 4.47 13.71 21.18
C ASN A 140 5.90 14.27 21.03
N ASP A 141 6.41 14.35 19.79
CA ASP A 141 7.71 14.99 19.52
C ASP A 141 7.56 16.53 19.64
N GLU A 142 7.55 17.07 20.86
CA GLU A 142 7.28 18.50 21.12
C GLU A 142 8.29 19.45 20.46
N ASP A 143 9.52 18.99 20.23
CA ASP A 143 10.61 19.79 19.66
C ASP A 143 10.62 19.85 18.12
N LYS A 144 9.71 19.13 17.44
CA LYS A 144 9.66 19.07 15.97
C LYS A 144 8.29 19.44 15.44
N ILE A 145 8.25 20.16 14.32
CA ILE A 145 7.01 20.44 13.59
C ILE A 145 6.35 19.13 13.16
N ASN A 146 5.03 19.09 13.08
CA ASN A 146 4.37 17.86 12.67
C ASN A 146 4.60 17.57 11.17
N PHE A 147 4.34 16.32 10.75
CA PHE A 147 4.61 15.91 9.37
C PHE A 147 3.78 16.66 8.31
N ILE A 148 2.58 17.14 8.67
CA ILE A 148 1.72 17.93 7.79
C ILE A 148 2.34 19.31 7.59
N GLU A 149 2.69 19.99 8.68
CA GLU A 149 3.37 21.31 8.63
C GLU A 149 4.68 21.23 7.86
N ASN A 150 5.48 20.18 8.05
CA ASN A 150 6.71 19.98 7.29
C ASN A 150 6.44 19.79 5.79
N PHE A 151 5.39 19.04 5.45
CA PHE A 151 4.97 18.87 4.05
C PHE A 151 4.54 20.22 3.45
N GLU A 152 3.70 20.98 4.14
CA GLU A 152 3.26 22.31 3.71
C GLU A 152 4.45 23.25 3.51
N CYS A 153 5.40 23.28 4.46
CA CYS A 153 6.64 24.03 4.32
C CYS A 153 7.50 23.57 3.13
N SER A 154 7.50 22.27 2.81
CA SER A 154 8.19 21.73 1.64
C SER A 154 7.55 22.24 0.34
N VAL A 155 6.21 22.23 0.26
CA VAL A 155 5.46 22.77 -0.88
C VAL A 155 5.74 24.26 -1.04
N CYS A 156 5.61 25.06 0.02
CA CYS A 156 5.87 26.50 -0.02
C CYS A 156 7.31 26.83 -0.45
N ARG A 157 8.32 26.13 0.09
CA ARG A 157 9.72 26.32 -0.32
C ARG A 157 9.95 25.96 -1.79
N THR A 158 9.30 24.91 -2.27
CA THR A 158 9.38 24.50 -3.68
C THR A 158 8.78 25.58 -4.58
N LEU A 159 7.59 26.08 -4.24
CA LEU A 159 6.93 27.17 -4.98
C LEU A 159 7.74 28.47 -4.95
N HIS A 160 8.37 28.80 -3.81
CA HIS A 160 9.20 30.00 -3.71
C HIS A 160 10.46 29.89 -4.59
N ARG A 161 11.15 28.74 -4.58
CA ARG A 161 12.30 28.50 -5.46
C ARG A 161 11.94 28.57 -6.94
N LEU A 162 10.78 28.05 -7.32
CA LEU A 162 10.24 28.16 -8.68
C LEU A 162 9.99 29.61 -9.12
N ASN A 163 9.80 30.54 -8.18
CA ASN A 163 9.69 31.96 -8.51
C ASN A 163 11.06 32.66 -8.64
N GLU A 164 12.13 32.06 -8.13
CA GLU A 164 13.51 32.58 -8.24
C GLU A 164 14.27 31.98 -9.43
N ASP A 165 14.01 30.72 -9.75
CA ASP A 165 14.55 29.99 -10.90
C ASP A 165 13.41 29.79 -11.91
N ASP A 166 13.47 30.49 -13.04
CA ASP A 166 12.45 30.53 -14.11
C ASP A 166 12.31 29.18 -14.86
N SER A 167 12.91 28.13 -14.34
CA SER A 167 12.89 26.77 -14.87
C SER A 167 11.72 25.98 -14.26
N PRO A 168 10.60 25.80 -14.99
CA PRO A 168 9.45 25.08 -14.44
C PRO A 168 9.80 23.61 -14.17
N THR A 169 9.76 23.20 -12.90
CA THR A 169 9.80 21.77 -12.54
C THR A 169 8.49 21.13 -12.98
N THR A 170 8.49 20.56 -14.19
CA THR A 170 7.30 19.90 -14.74
C THR A 170 7.20 18.50 -14.15
N ALA A 171 6.08 18.21 -13.47
CA ALA A 171 5.79 16.84 -13.04
C ALA A 171 5.65 15.95 -14.28
N ASP A 172 6.59 15.03 -14.47
CA ASP A 172 6.50 14.00 -15.51
C ASP A 172 6.03 12.64 -14.96
N VAL A 173 5.87 11.67 -15.86
CA VAL A 173 5.37 10.31 -15.56
C VAL A 173 6.16 9.58 -14.47
N ARG A 174 7.39 10.00 -14.17
CA ARG A 174 8.24 9.41 -13.13
C ARG A 174 7.78 9.76 -11.72
N HIS A 175 7.03 10.86 -11.52
CA HIS A 175 6.56 11.27 -10.18
C HIS A 175 5.51 10.31 -9.59
N TYR A 176 4.77 9.59 -10.44
CA TYR A 176 3.80 8.57 -10.03
C TYR A 176 3.74 7.44 -11.06
N ASN A 177 4.83 6.68 -11.19
CA ASN A 177 4.97 5.62 -12.19
C ASN A 177 4.40 4.25 -11.75
N CYS A 178 3.52 4.21 -10.74
CA CYS A 178 3.02 2.94 -10.25
C CYS A 178 2.25 2.17 -11.33
N LYS A 179 2.66 0.92 -11.54
CA LYS A 179 2.02 0.00 -12.48
C LYS A 179 0.59 -0.32 -12.05
N ALA A 180 -0.22 -0.74 -13.01
CA ALA A 180 -1.57 -1.22 -12.72
C ALA A 180 -1.52 -2.35 -11.66
N PRO A 181 -2.44 -2.36 -10.68
CA PRO A 181 -2.49 -3.41 -9.67
C PRO A 181 -2.56 -4.80 -10.29
N VAL A 182 -1.74 -5.71 -9.78
CA VAL A 182 -1.72 -7.13 -10.14
C VAL A 182 -1.94 -7.97 -8.89
N THR A 183 -2.41 -9.20 -9.06
CA THR A 183 -2.50 -10.12 -7.92
C THR A 183 -1.10 -10.62 -7.54
N VAL A 184 -0.94 -11.06 -6.28
CA VAL A 184 0.29 -11.70 -5.80
C VAL A 184 0.67 -12.86 -6.74
N MET A 185 -0.29 -13.71 -7.10
CA MET A 185 -0.06 -14.86 -7.99
C MET A 185 0.42 -14.46 -9.39
N GLN A 186 -0.12 -13.38 -9.96
CA GLN A 186 0.36 -12.85 -11.24
C GLN A 186 1.80 -12.33 -11.13
N SER A 187 2.15 -11.68 -10.01
CA SER A 187 3.49 -11.13 -9.81
C SER A 187 4.57 -12.19 -9.61
N LEU A 188 4.23 -13.36 -9.07
CA LEU A 188 5.15 -14.48 -8.83
C LEU A 188 5.37 -15.36 -10.08
N GLY A 189 4.97 -14.91 -11.26
CA GLY A 189 5.22 -15.64 -12.51
C GLY A 189 4.32 -16.85 -12.76
N GLY A 190 3.20 -17.00 -12.03
CA GLY A 190 2.21 -18.05 -12.30
C GLY A 190 2.81 -19.45 -12.34
N ALA A 191 3.66 -19.80 -11.37
CA ALA A 191 4.19 -21.15 -11.27
C ALA A 191 3.03 -22.14 -10.99
N GLY A 192 2.65 -22.93 -12.00
CA GLY A 192 2.03 -24.24 -11.75
C GLY A 192 0.59 -24.48 -12.20
N THR A 193 -0.01 -23.73 -13.13
CA THR A 193 -1.27 -24.17 -13.73
C THR A 193 -1.18 -24.39 -15.24
N ASN A 194 -0.75 -25.60 -15.61
CA ASN A 194 -1.33 -26.34 -16.75
C ASN A 194 -2.79 -26.76 -16.45
N ARG A 195 -3.58 -25.84 -15.89
CA ARG A 195 -5.02 -25.92 -15.84
C ARG A 195 -5.54 -24.82 -16.73
N THR A 196 -6.18 -25.24 -17.80
CA THR A 196 -7.22 -24.55 -18.56
C THR A 196 -8.41 -24.07 -17.70
N SER A 197 -8.23 -23.82 -16.40
CA SER A 197 -9.01 -22.84 -15.70
C SER A 197 -8.48 -21.49 -16.14
N LYS A 198 -9.05 -20.94 -17.23
CA LYS A 198 -9.24 -19.49 -17.34
C LYS A 198 -9.60 -19.02 -15.92
N VAL A 199 -8.66 -18.39 -15.21
CA VAL A 199 -9.04 -17.53 -14.09
C VAL A 199 -10.01 -16.59 -14.76
N LYS A 200 -11.32 -16.79 -14.52
CA LYS A 200 -12.35 -16.03 -15.19
C LYS A 200 -11.94 -14.59 -14.94
N SER A 201 -11.72 -13.85 -16.03
CA SER A 201 -11.34 -12.44 -16.09
C SER A 201 -12.41 -11.51 -15.51
N HIS A 202 -13.18 -12.00 -14.54
CA HIS A 202 -14.34 -11.42 -13.90
C HIS A 202 -14.09 -11.15 -12.41
N GLU A 203 -12.89 -11.38 -11.89
CA GLU A 203 -12.53 -10.85 -10.58
C GLU A 203 -12.18 -9.36 -10.75
N TYR A 204 -13.23 -8.58 -10.85
CA TYR A 204 -13.24 -7.12 -10.85
C TYR A 204 -12.51 -6.64 -9.58
N SER A 205 -11.25 -6.25 -9.71
CA SER A 205 -10.53 -5.58 -8.64
C SER A 205 -10.95 -4.12 -8.64
N SER A 206 -11.71 -3.69 -7.63
CA SER A 206 -12.06 -2.28 -7.46
C SER A 206 -10.83 -1.37 -7.52
N TRP A 207 -9.69 -1.84 -7.01
CA TRP A 207 -8.41 -1.13 -7.05
C TRP A 207 -7.85 -0.97 -8.47
N LEU A 208 -7.95 -2.00 -9.32
CA LEU A 208 -7.54 -1.89 -10.71
C LEU A 208 -8.39 -0.84 -11.44
N GLU A 209 -9.67 -0.77 -11.09
CA GLU A 209 -10.56 0.21 -11.69
C GLU A 209 -10.29 1.64 -11.25
N GLU A 210 -10.07 1.83 -9.94
CA GLU A 210 -9.67 3.11 -9.38
C GLU A 210 -8.35 3.58 -9.99
N TRP A 211 -7.41 2.67 -10.22
CA TRP A 211 -6.18 2.99 -10.95
C TRP A 211 -6.46 3.46 -12.38
N HIS A 212 -7.33 2.78 -13.13
CA HIS A 212 -7.71 3.20 -14.48
C HIS A 212 -8.42 4.56 -14.48
N ARG A 213 -9.31 4.80 -13.50
CA ARG A 213 -10.00 6.08 -13.34
C ARG A 213 -9.00 7.19 -13.06
N ALA A 214 -8.15 7.03 -12.04
CA ALA A 214 -7.14 8.01 -11.65
C ALA A 214 -6.19 8.36 -12.81
N LYS A 215 -5.82 7.36 -13.62
CA LYS A 215 -5.01 7.59 -14.83
C LYS A 215 -5.73 8.49 -15.85
N LEU A 216 -7.01 8.24 -16.12
CA LEU A 216 -7.80 9.05 -17.05
C LEU A 216 -8.04 10.46 -16.51
N GLU A 217 -8.31 10.59 -15.21
CA GLU A 217 -8.46 11.88 -14.52
C GLU A 217 -7.18 12.71 -14.63
N ALA A 218 -6.01 12.11 -14.37
CA ALA A 218 -4.71 12.78 -14.51
C ALA A 218 -4.44 13.23 -15.95
N GLN A 219 -4.82 12.43 -16.96
CA GLN A 219 -4.71 12.80 -18.37
C GLN A 219 -5.59 14.00 -18.72
N LYS A 220 -6.83 14.04 -18.23
CA LYS A 220 -7.74 15.17 -18.45
C LYS A 220 -7.24 16.43 -17.74
N LEU A 221 -6.80 16.32 -16.49
CA LEU A 221 -6.22 17.43 -15.73
C LEU A 221 -5.03 18.03 -16.47
N ARG A 222 -4.10 17.20 -16.96
CA ARG A 222 -2.97 17.66 -17.78
C ARG A 222 -3.41 18.46 -19.00
N LYS A 223 -4.40 17.96 -19.75
CA LYS A 223 -4.93 18.66 -20.93
C LYS A 223 -5.54 20.02 -20.57
N LEU A 224 -6.30 20.09 -19.47
CA LEU A 224 -6.90 21.35 -19.02
C LEU A 224 -5.82 22.38 -18.66
N LEU A 225 -4.77 21.96 -17.96
CA LEU A 225 -3.62 22.81 -17.62
C LEU A 225 -2.88 23.31 -18.87
N GLU A 226 -2.59 22.44 -19.84
CA GLU A 226 -1.91 22.80 -21.10
C GLU A 226 -2.72 23.81 -21.95
N THR A 227 -4.05 23.77 -21.86
CA THR A 227 -4.96 24.66 -22.61
C THR A 227 -5.32 25.97 -21.89
N GLY A 228 -4.94 26.15 -20.62
CA GLY A 228 -5.30 27.32 -19.82
C GLY A 228 -6.79 27.46 -19.49
N SER A 229 -7.60 26.44 -19.78
CA SER A 229 -9.05 26.43 -19.55
C SER A 229 -9.36 25.63 -18.28
N TYR A 230 -9.19 26.25 -17.11
CA TYR A 230 -9.53 25.64 -15.83
C TYR A 230 -10.54 26.51 -15.08
N SER A 231 -11.68 25.92 -14.70
CA SER A 231 -12.55 26.47 -13.66
C SER A 231 -12.97 25.35 -12.70
N PRO A 232 -12.95 25.56 -11.37
CA PRO A 232 -13.36 24.54 -10.41
C PRO A 232 -14.77 23.97 -10.64
N PRO A 233 -15.80 24.76 -11.01
CA PRO A 233 -17.14 24.23 -11.30
C PRO A 233 -17.19 23.34 -12.55
N THR A 234 -16.39 23.62 -13.57
CA THR A 234 -16.40 22.84 -14.82
C THR A 234 -15.54 21.60 -14.75
N TYR A 235 -14.49 21.59 -13.91
CA TYR A 235 -13.53 20.48 -13.81
C TYR A 235 -14.20 19.11 -13.63
N HIS A 236 -15.15 19.00 -12.70
CA HIS A 236 -15.80 17.71 -12.41
C HIS A 236 -16.63 17.20 -13.59
N GLN A 237 -17.40 18.08 -14.24
CA GLN A 237 -18.17 17.71 -15.43
C GLN A 237 -17.25 17.35 -16.60
N ASP A 238 -16.22 18.15 -16.82
CA ASP A 238 -15.20 17.94 -17.84
C ASP A 238 -14.48 16.59 -17.71
N VAL A 239 -14.20 16.17 -16.47
CA VAL A 239 -13.62 14.87 -16.13
C VAL A 239 -14.64 13.76 -16.34
N LEU A 240 -15.88 13.94 -15.88
CA LEU A 240 -16.94 12.95 -16.05
C LEU A 240 -17.20 12.66 -17.54
N ASP A 241 -17.38 13.70 -18.34
CA ASP A 241 -17.58 13.60 -19.80
C ASP A 241 -16.40 12.88 -20.46
N TYR A 242 -15.17 13.19 -20.03
CA TYR A 242 -13.98 12.52 -20.53
C TYR A 242 -13.93 11.03 -20.15
N LEU A 243 -14.31 10.68 -18.92
CA LEU A 243 -14.40 9.28 -18.48
C LEU A 243 -15.48 8.52 -19.28
N ILE A 244 -16.63 9.15 -19.58
CA ILE A 244 -17.69 8.61 -20.43
C ILE A 244 -17.17 8.41 -21.86
N GLU A 245 -16.53 9.43 -22.45
CA GLU A 245 -15.93 9.39 -23.79
C GLU A 245 -14.90 8.25 -23.93
N LYS A 246 -14.03 8.10 -22.93
CA LYS A 246 -13.04 7.01 -22.86
C LYS A 246 -13.66 5.66 -22.49
N GLY A 247 -14.98 5.61 -22.32
CA GLY A 247 -15.73 4.39 -22.10
C GLY A 247 -15.47 3.74 -20.74
N HIS A 248 -14.98 4.50 -19.75
CA HIS A 248 -14.72 4.01 -18.40
C HIS A 248 -15.96 3.32 -17.82
N PHE A 249 -17.14 3.89 -18.10
CA PHE A 249 -18.41 3.39 -17.58
C PHE A 249 -19.11 2.34 -18.46
N LYS A 250 -18.56 1.94 -19.62
CA LYS A 250 -19.23 0.96 -20.53
C LYS A 250 -19.51 -0.40 -19.90
N LYS A 251 -18.79 -0.72 -18.83
CA LYS A 251 -18.93 -1.96 -18.03
C LYS A 251 -20.08 -1.90 -17.01
N PHE A 252 -20.62 -0.73 -16.69
CA PHE A 252 -21.74 -0.59 -15.74
C PHE A 252 -23.06 -0.98 -16.41
N PRO A 253 -24.03 -1.51 -15.64
CA PRO A 253 -25.36 -1.82 -16.15
C PRO A 253 -26.00 -0.62 -16.87
N PRO A 254 -26.79 -0.82 -17.94
CA PRO A 254 -27.47 0.27 -18.64
C PRO A 254 -28.24 1.22 -17.72
N SER A 255 -28.95 0.69 -16.72
CA SER A 255 -29.72 1.48 -15.74
C SER A 255 -28.88 2.45 -14.92
N LEU A 256 -27.62 2.10 -14.62
CA LEU A 256 -26.67 2.96 -13.91
C LEU A 256 -25.99 3.98 -14.84
N ARG A 257 -26.01 3.75 -16.15
CA ARG A 257 -25.45 4.67 -17.15
C ARG A 257 -26.44 5.78 -17.54
N GLU A 258 -27.73 5.59 -17.31
CA GLU A 258 -28.78 6.59 -17.57
C GLU A 258 -28.86 7.65 -16.45
N GLU A 259 -28.30 7.37 -15.28
CA GLU A 259 -28.22 8.28 -14.12
C GLU A 259 -26.92 9.11 -14.05
N LEU A 260 -25.92 8.77 -14.89
CA LEU A 260 -24.60 9.42 -14.99
C LEU A 260 -24.54 10.40 -16.15
#